data_AF-A0A8V8TL07-F1
#
_entry.id   AF-A0A8V8TL07-F1
#
_cell.length_a   1.000
_cell.length_b   1.000
_cell.length_c   1.000
_cell.angle_alpha   90.00
_cell.angle_beta   90.00
_cell.angle_gamma   90.00
#
_symmetry.space_group_name_H-M   'P 1'
#
loop_
_entity.id
_entity.type
_entity.pdbx_description
1 polymer ?
#
loop_
_entity_poly.entity_id
_entity_poly.type
_entity_poly.pdbx_seq_one_letter_code
_entity_poly.pdbx_strand_id
1 'polypeptide(L)'
;MSSFEGQMAEYPTISIDRFDRENLRARAYFLSHCHKDHMKGLRAPTLKRRLECSLKVYLYCSPVTKELLLTSPKYRFWKKRICWSPALALKHMHLPQDSEELHTGTQQKLMLLRPCPRL
;
A
#
# COMPACT_ATOMS: atom_id res chain seq x y z
N MET A 1 22.21 1.78 3.21
CA MET A 1 20.92 1.81 2.48
C MET A 1 19.83 1.35 3.42
N SER A 2 18.85 2.19 3.72
CA SER A 2 17.68 1.78 4.51
C SER A 2 16.91 0.73 3.68
N SER A 3 16.92 -0.52 4.13
CA SER A 3 16.19 -1.61 3.46
C SER A 3 14.79 -1.64 4.03
N PHE A 4 13.96 -0.69 3.62
CA PHE A 4 12.55 -0.68 4.05
C PHE A 4 11.86 -1.95 3.52
N GLU A 5 11.44 -2.83 4.42
CA GLU A 5 10.89 -4.16 4.08
C GLU A 5 9.36 -4.17 3.95
N GLY A 6 8.75 -2.98 3.93
CA GLY A 6 7.33 -2.78 3.62
C GLY A 6 6.44 -2.45 4.80
N GLN A 7 6.88 -2.71 6.03
CA GLN A 7 6.11 -2.44 7.24
C GLN A 7 6.75 -1.31 8.04
N MET A 8 5.91 -0.41 8.52
CA MET A 8 6.30 0.62 9.48
C MET A 8 6.13 0.07 10.90
N ALA A 9 6.99 0.46 11.84
CA ALA A 9 6.88 0.00 13.23
C ALA A 9 5.59 0.47 13.89
N GLU A 10 5.13 1.68 13.51
CA GLU A 10 3.90 2.31 13.98
C GLU A 10 2.65 1.64 13.39
N TYR A 11 2.76 1.07 12.18
CA TYR A 11 1.65 0.48 11.45
C TYR A 11 2.03 -0.89 10.86
N PRO A 12 2.25 -1.92 11.69
CA PRO A 12 2.73 -3.23 11.24
C PRO A 12 1.68 -4.00 10.41
N THR A 13 0.41 -3.60 10.47
CA THR A 13 -0.67 -4.22 9.69
C THR A 13 -0.79 -3.66 8.27
N ILE A 14 0.01 -2.64 7.92
CA ILE A 14 0.08 -2.08 6.58
C ILE A 14 1.36 -2.57 5.90
N SER A 15 1.26 -2.83 4.60
CA SER A 15 2.39 -3.14 3.75
C SER A 15 2.48 -2.12 2.61
N ILE A 16 3.68 -1.58 2.38
CA ILE A 16 3.97 -0.55 1.38
C ILE A 16 5.11 -1.04 0.49
N ASP A 17 4.91 -1.09 -0.82
CA ASP A 17 5.94 -1.42 -1.84
C ASP A 17 6.64 -2.80 -1.70
N ARG A 18 6.20 -3.66 -0.78
CA ARG A 18 6.70 -5.03 -0.60
C ARG A 18 5.57 -5.97 -0.23
N PHE A 19 5.33 -6.99 -1.04
CA PHE A 19 4.15 -7.85 -0.95
C PHE A 19 4.51 -9.33 -0.77
N ASP A 20 5.69 -9.60 -0.23
CA ASP A 20 6.21 -10.92 0.07
C ASP A 20 6.52 -11.10 1.57
N ARG A 21 6.75 -12.35 1.99
CA ARG A 21 7.09 -12.70 3.38
C ARG A 21 6.02 -12.24 4.37
N GLU A 22 6.41 -11.56 5.45
CA GLU A 22 5.51 -11.07 6.51
C GLU A 22 4.42 -10.12 5.99
N ASN A 23 4.67 -9.41 4.88
CA ASN A 23 3.71 -8.51 4.27
C ASN A 23 2.42 -9.22 3.81
N LEU A 24 2.43 -10.55 3.60
CA LEU A 24 1.24 -11.32 3.23
C LEU A 24 0.13 -11.24 4.30
N ARG A 25 0.49 -10.91 5.54
CA ARG A 25 -0.42 -10.75 6.68
C ARG A 25 -1.04 -9.35 6.77
N ALA A 26 -0.65 -8.42 5.90
CA ALA A 26 -1.18 -7.06 5.92
C ALA A 26 -2.71 -7.01 5.73
N ARG A 27 -3.33 -6.03 6.38
CA ARG A 27 -4.76 -5.67 6.24
C ARG A 27 -4.98 -4.77 5.03
N ALA A 28 -3.99 -3.96 4.67
CA ALA A 28 -4.01 -3.06 3.52
C ALA A 28 -2.63 -3.00 2.84
N TYR A 29 -2.66 -2.86 1.53
CA TYR A 29 -1.46 -2.74 0.70
C TYR A 29 -1.39 -1.37 0.04
N PHE A 30 -0.20 -0.79 -0.05
CA PHE A 30 0.04 0.46 -0.74
C PHE A 30 1.13 0.27 -1.79
N LEU A 31 0.90 0.82 -2.98
CA LEU A 31 1.91 0.92 -4.02
C LEU A 31 2.12 2.40 -4.34
N SER A 32 3.31 2.90 -4.01
CA SER A 32 3.69 4.28 -4.26
C SER A 32 3.76 4.54 -5.78
N HIS A 33 4.44 3.68 -6.52
CA HIS A 33 4.61 3.79 -7.97
C HIS A 33 5.00 2.46 -8.65
N CYS A 34 4.85 2.37 -9.97
CA CYS A 34 5.06 1.15 -10.76
C CYS A 34 6.54 0.92 -11.16
N HIS A 35 7.43 0.70 -10.20
CA HIS A 35 8.81 0.26 -10.46
C HIS A 35 9.06 -1.15 -9.91
N LYS A 36 10.00 -1.88 -10.56
CA LYS A 36 10.21 -3.32 -10.32
C LYS A 36 10.63 -3.65 -8.88
N ASP A 37 11.44 -2.80 -8.28
CA ASP A 37 11.91 -2.87 -6.89
C ASP A 37 10.80 -2.66 -5.85
N HIS A 38 9.82 -1.82 -6.18
CA HIS A 38 8.62 -1.55 -5.36
C HIS A 38 7.46 -2.53 -5.58
N MET A 39 7.61 -3.51 -6.48
CA MET A 39 6.54 -4.45 -6.85
C MET A 39 6.86 -5.90 -6.47
N LYS A 40 7.86 -6.10 -5.60
CA LYS A 40 8.30 -7.43 -5.20
C LYS A 40 7.18 -8.17 -4.45
N GLY A 41 6.79 -9.32 -4.97
CA GLY A 41 5.67 -10.11 -4.44
C GLY A 41 4.29 -9.73 -4.97
N LEU A 42 4.13 -8.59 -5.67
CA LEU A 42 2.81 -8.03 -6.03
C LEU A 42 1.96 -8.94 -6.93
N ARG A 43 2.60 -9.86 -7.66
CA ARG A 43 1.95 -10.88 -8.50
C ARG A 43 2.22 -12.31 -8.06
N ALA A 44 2.78 -12.51 -6.87
CA ALA A 44 3.14 -13.83 -6.37
C ALA A 44 1.89 -14.71 -6.20
N PRO A 45 1.96 -16.02 -6.49
CA PRO A 45 0.85 -16.94 -6.26
C PRO A 45 0.35 -16.94 -4.81
N THR A 46 1.26 -16.77 -3.84
CA THR A 46 0.94 -16.66 -2.41
C THR A 46 0.05 -15.47 -2.10
N LEU A 47 0.32 -14.31 -2.70
CA LEU A 47 -0.50 -13.12 -2.54
C LEU A 47 -1.87 -13.29 -3.20
N LYS A 48 -1.93 -13.92 -4.38
CA LYS A 48 -3.21 -14.24 -5.04
C LYS A 48 -4.09 -15.11 -4.15
N ARG A 49 -3.54 -16.20 -3.60
CA ARG A 49 -4.21 -17.08 -2.65
C ARG A 49 -4.70 -16.31 -1.41
N ARG A 50 -3.89 -15.39 -0.88
CA ARG A 50 -4.27 -14.54 0.25
C ARG A 50 -5.49 -13.67 -0.07
N LEU A 51 -5.56 -13.09 -1.27
CA LEU A 51 -6.71 -12.28 -1.71
C LEU A 51 -7.96 -13.16 -1.87
N GLU A 52 -7.82 -14.39 -2.36
CA GLU A 52 -8.93 -15.35 -2.45
C GLU A 52 -9.51 -15.68 -1.07
N CYS A 53 -8.66 -15.88 -0.06
CA CYS A 53 -9.09 -16.16 1.32
C CYS A 53 -9.68 -14.96 2.06
N SER A 54 -9.52 -13.73 1.57
CA SER A 54 -9.94 -12.53 2.30
C SER A 54 -10.47 -11.45 1.38
N LEU A 55 -11.78 -11.22 1.43
CA LEU A 55 -12.47 -10.25 0.58
C LEU A 55 -12.20 -8.78 0.96
N LYS A 56 -11.71 -8.52 2.18
CA LYS A 56 -11.55 -7.16 2.73
C LYS A 56 -10.18 -6.51 2.48
N VAL A 57 -9.31 -7.13 1.70
CA VAL A 57 -7.94 -6.63 1.46
C VAL A 57 -7.84 -5.94 0.11
N TYR A 58 -7.34 -4.70 0.14
CA TYR A 58 -7.24 -3.82 -1.02
C TYR A 58 -5.81 -3.32 -1.23
N LEU A 59 -5.51 -3.00 -2.50
CA LEU A 59 -4.32 -2.27 -2.92
C LEU A 59 -4.69 -0.81 -3.17
N TYR A 60 -3.99 0.10 -2.50
CA TYR A 60 -4.17 1.53 -2.62
C TYR A 60 -3.02 2.17 -3.38
N CYS A 61 -3.35 3.04 -4.34
CA CYS A 61 -2.37 3.80 -5.11
C CYS A 61 -2.99 5.05 -5.75
N SER A 62 -2.17 5.85 -6.43
CA SER A 62 -2.65 6.99 -7.23
C SER A 62 -3.46 6.50 -8.45
N PRO A 63 -4.30 7.37 -9.07
CA PRO A 63 -5.01 7.03 -10.31
C PRO A 63 -4.05 6.59 -11.42
N VAL A 64 -2.93 7.30 -11.56
CA VAL A 64 -1.91 7.03 -12.58
C VAL A 64 -1.29 5.64 -12.37
N THR A 65 -0.90 5.32 -11.13
CA THR A 65 -0.34 4.00 -10.79
C THR A 65 -1.36 2.88 -11.07
N LYS A 66 -2.64 3.11 -10.76
CA LYS A 66 -3.72 2.14 -11.03
C LYS A 66 -3.85 1.85 -12.52
N GLU A 67 -3.95 2.87 -13.36
CA GLU A 67 -4.09 2.70 -14.81
C GLU A 67 -2.86 2.00 -15.40
N LEU A 68 -1.64 2.44 -15.04
CA LEU A 68 -0.41 1.82 -15.50
C LEU A 68 -0.31 0.34 -15.10
N LEU A 69 -0.66 0.02 -13.86
CA LEU A 69 -0.61 -1.35 -13.35
C LEU A 69 -1.59 -2.26 -14.10
N LEU A 70 -2.80 -1.77 -14.38
CA LEU A 70 -3.87 -2.54 -15.02
C LEU A 70 -3.72 -2.69 -16.53
N THR A 71 -2.89 -1.88 -17.19
CA THR A 71 -2.50 -2.08 -18.60
C THR A 71 -1.82 -3.44 -18.81
N SER A 72 -1.10 -3.95 -17.81
CA SER A 72 -0.46 -5.26 -17.90
C SER A 72 -1.44 -6.39 -17.53
N PRO A 73 -1.65 -7.39 -18.40
CA PRO A 73 -2.50 -8.55 -18.09
C PRO A 73 -2.10 -9.31 -16.82
N LYS A 74 -0.80 -9.24 -16.46
CA LYS A 74 -0.23 -9.90 -15.28
C LYS A 74 -0.83 -9.43 -13.96
N TYR A 75 -1.31 -8.18 -13.89
CA TYR A 75 -1.86 -7.56 -12.69
C TYR A 75 -3.38 -7.36 -12.76
N ARG A 76 -4.04 -7.80 -13.83
CA ARG A 76 -5.49 -7.60 -14.05
C ARG A 76 -6.37 -8.18 -12.93
N PHE A 77 -5.87 -9.17 -12.19
CA PHE A 77 -6.55 -9.74 -11.02
C PHE A 77 -6.78 -8.71 -9.90
N TRP A 78 -6.00 -7.63 -9.85
CA TRP A 78 -6.20 -6.52 -8.92
C TRP A 78 -7.39 -5.63 -9.26
N LYS A 79 -7.97 -5.72 -10.47
CA LYS A 79 -9.05 -4.81 -10.92
C LYS A 79 -10.22 -4.70 -9.95
N LYS A 80 -10.58 -5.79 -9.25
CA LYS A 80 -11.67 -5.83 -8.27
C LYS A 80 -11.28 -5.31 -6.88
N ARG A 81 -9.98 -5.13 -6.62
CA ARG A 81 -9.39 -4.92 -5.29
C ARG A 81 -8.38 -3.78 -5.26
N ILE A 82 -8.36 -2.95 -6.29
CA ILE A 82 -7.52 -1.77 -6.38
C ILE A 82 -8.38 -0.53 -6.18
N CYS A 83 -8.10 0.19 -5.12
CA CYS A 83 -8.80 1.42 -4.78
C CYS A 83 -7.86 2.60 -4.99
N TRP A 84 -8.35 3.62 -5.67
CA TRP A 84 -7.73 4.93 -5.60
C TRP A 84 -8.43 5.66 -4.44
N SER A 85 -7.66 6.27 -3.55
CA SER A 85 -8.22 7.19 -2.57
C SER A 85 -7.79 8.61 -2.92
N PRO A 86 -8.74 9.56 -3.11
CA PRO A 86 -8.41 10.98 -3.17
C PRO A 86 -7.75 11.48 -1.88
N ALA A 87 -8.00 10.85 -0.74
CA ALA A 87 -7.34 11.20 0.53
C ALA A 87 -5.83 10.87 0.52
N LEU A 88 -5.42 9.78 -0.14
CA LEU A 88 -4.00 9.40 -0.27
C LEU A 88 -3.20 10.31 -1.20
N ALA A 89 -3.87 11.09 -2.06
CA ALA A 89 -3.20 12.01 -2.96
C ALA A 89 -2.76 13.31 -2.28
N LEU A 90 -3.31 13.68 -1.11
CA LEU A 90 -3.05 15.01 -0.55
C LEU A 90 -2.95 15.13 0.98
N LYS A 91 -3.51 14.24 1.81
CA LYS A 91 -3.44 14.41 3.27
C LYS A 91 -3.55 13.06 3.99
N HIS A 92 -2.49 12.68 4.71
CA HIS A 92 -2.51 11.76 5.85
C HIS A 92 -3.15 10.37 5.63
N MET A 93 -2.32 9.35 5.79
CA MET A 93 -2.72 7.95 5.97
C MET A 93 -3.51 7.79 7.29
N HIS A 94 -4.78 8.24 7.34
CA HIS A 94 -5.72 7.75 8.33
C HIS A 94 -6.31 6.44 7.79
N LEU A 95 -5.79 5.33 8.33
CA LEU A 95 -6.46 4.04 8.22
C LEU A 95 -7.89 4.17 8.77
N PRO A 96 -8.88 3.45 8.20
CA PRO A 96 -10.14 3.25 8.91
C PRO A 96 -9.83 2.47 10.19
N GLN A 97 -9.79 3.19 11.32
CA GLN A 97 -9.89 2.61 12.64
C GLN A 97 -11.32 2.09 12.76
N ASP A 98 -11.46 0.77 12.84
CA ASP A 98 -12.66 0.18 13.41
C ASP A 98 -12.77 0.71 14.86
N SER A 99 -13.90 1.34 15.20
CA SER A 99 -14.42 1.73 16.53
C SER A 99 -13.92 3.00 17.25
N GLU A 100 -14.92 3.83 17.60
CA GLU A 100 -15.07 4.79 18.71
C GLU A 100 -14.31 6.14 18.69
N GLU A 101 -15.11 7.21 18.74
CA GLU A 101 -14.69 8.58 19.06
C GLU A 101 -14.00 8.66 20.42
N LEU A 102 -12.85 9.34 20.50
CA LEU A 102 -12.62 10.25 21.62
C LEU A 102 -11.74 11.42 21.21
N HIS A 103 -12.34 12.60 21.37
CA HIS A 103 -11.69 13.90 21.49
C HIS A 103 -10.27 13.84 22.06
N THR A 104 -9.29 14.36 21.34
CA THR A 104 -8.44 15.51 21.73
C THR A 104 -7.29 15.66 20.74
N GLY A 105 -6.99 16.91 20.38
CA GLY A 105 -6.13 17.25 19.26
C GLY A 105 -4.69 16.78 19.39
N THR A 106 -4.11 16.36 18.27
CA THR A 106 -2.70 16.59 17.94
C THR A 106 -2.58 16.57 16.42
N GLN A 107 -2.37 17.73 15.82
CA GLN A 107 -1.90 17.82 14.44
C GLN A 107 -0.48 17.23 14.38
N GLN A 108 -0.27 16.13 13.66
CA GLN A 108 1.07 15.62 13.38
C GLN A 108 1.37 15.59 11.90
N LYS A 109 1.89 16.73 11.43
CA LYS A 109 2.59 16.94 10.17
C LYS A 109 3.60 15.82 9.90
N LEU A 110 3.26 14.86 9.04
CA LEU A 110 4.20 13.83 8.60
C LEU A 110 5.02 14.37 7.42
N MET A 111 6.32 14.49 7.66
CA MET A 111 7.34 14.96 6.75
C MET A 111 7.32 14.26 5.39
N LEU A 112 7.43 15.07 4.35
CA LEU A 112 7.85 14.71 3.00
C LEU A 112 9.10 13.81 3.03
N LEU A 113 8.97 12.59 2.53
CA LEU A 113 10.11 11.83 2.01
C LEU A 113 10.66 12.64 0.83
N ARG A 114 11.77 13.34 1.04
CA ARG A 114 12.54 13.97 -0.05
C ARG A 114 13.03 12.88 -1.00
N PRO A 115 13.05 13.11 -2.32
CA PRO A 115 13.65 12.16 -3.26
C PRO A 115 15.16 12.05 -3.00
N CYS A 116 15.68 10.82 -2.99
CA CYS A 116 17.12 10.56 -3.01
C CYS A 116 17.76 11.30 -4.22
N PRO A 117 18.83 12.08 -4.02
CA PRO A 117 19.64 12.57 -5.13
C PRO A 117 20.40 11.39 -5.74
N ARG A 118 20.32 11.25 -7.07
CA ARG A 118 21.18 10.35 -7.84
C ARG A 118 22.62 10.84 -7.71
N LEU A 119 23.53 9.91 -7.46
CA LEU A 119 24.97 10.07 -7.68
C LEU A 119 25.24 10.33 -9.17
#